data_AF-A0A2S8FJK8-F1
#
_entry.id   AF-A0A2S8FJK8-F1
#
_cell.length_a   1.000
_cell.length_b   1.000
_cell.length_c   1.000
_cell.angle_alpha   90.00
_cell.angle_beta   90.00
_cell.angle_gamma   90.00
#
_symmetry.space_group_name_H-M   'P 1'
#
loop_
_entity.id
_entity.type
_entity.pdbx_description
1 polymer ?
#
loop_
_entity_poly.entity_id
_entity_poly.type
_entity_poly.pdbx_seq_one_letter_code
_entity_poly.pdbx_strand_id
1 'polypeptide(L)'
;MLNAYRMTSWTTLPVLALAVAVSGFIADAAFGQDRRSDDDFRSDRIDRVRQEREARDRESDRQMDRERPERREIDDRPRDERMDWERRQREMQMHRTEMEMHHLHVERIASQARIANDEVLAASFALEHLPELVRNPQERREIMIDMMHDSDNPAIKRLIRMKLIEYTMHSDRRDEALEHVRALILQRPE
;
A
#
# COMPACT_ATOMS: atom_id res chain seq x y z
N MET A 1 -15.55 32.83 10.10
CA MET A 1 -16.20 33.16 8.81
C MET A 1 -15.42 34.29 8.16
N LEU A 2 -14.70 34.02 7.08
CA LEU A 2 -14.28 35.00 6.07
C LEU A 2 -13.93 34.22 4.79
N ASN A 3 -14.73 34.53 3.77
CA ASN A 3 -14.76 34.04 2.39
C ASN A 3 -13.40 34.25 1.68
N ALA A 4 -12.86 33.27 0.96
CA ALA A 4 -13.12 32.90 -0.45
C ALA A 4 -12.64 33.92 -1.50
N TYR A 5 -12.15 33.38 -2.64
CA TYR A 5 -11.77 33.99 -3.93
C TYR A 5 -10.35 34.58 -4.02
N ARG A 6 -9.49 34.34 -5.02
CA ARG A 6 -9.54 34.03 -6.48
C ARG A 6 -8.15 33.46 -6.85
N MET A 7 -7.87 32.46 -7.70
CA MET A 7 -8.29 32.15 -9.08
C MET A 7 -8.06 33.30 -10.08
N THR A 8 -6.82 33.39 -10.61
CA THR A 8 -6.34 34.11 -11.84
C THR A 8 -4.80 34.13 -11.74
N SER A 9 -3.95 33.80 -12.71
CA SER A 9 -4.00 34.04 -14.16
C SER A 9 -3.08 33.07 -14.90
N TRP A 10 -3.64 32.27 -15.81
CA TRP A 10 -2.93 31.82 -17.01
C TRP A 10 -2.72 33.01 -17.96
N THR A 11 -1.76 32.87 -18.87
CA THR A 11 -1.45 33.73 -20.03
C THR A 11 -0.63 35.01 -19.79
N THR A 12 0.69 34.87 -19.74
CA THR A 12 1.62 35.91 -20.22
C THR A 12 2.82 35.24 -20.88
N LEU A 13 2.82 35.18 -22.22
CA LEU A 13 4.01 35.29 -23.10
C LEU A 13 3.58 35.01 -24.57
N PRO A 14 3.18 36.04 -25.32
CA PRO A 14 3.48 36.05 -26.75
C PRO A 14 3.97 37.45 -27.17
N VAL A 15 5.22 37.81 -26.83
CA VAL A 15 5.82 39.08 -27.30
C VAL A 15 7.24 38.90 -27.87
N LEU A 16 7.82 37.70 -27.85
CA LEU A 16 9.17 37.45 -28.41
C LEU A 16 9.17 36.95 -29.88
N ALA A 17 8.05 37.03 -30.58
CA ALA A 17 7.95 36.57 -31.98
C ALA A 17 7.86 37.71 -33.02
N LEU A 18 7.97 38.99 -32.63
CA LEU A 18 7.67 40.11 -33.53
C LEU A 18 8.73 41.22 -33.52
N ALA A 19 10.01 40.87 -33.37
CA ALA A 19 11.13 41.82 -33.48
C ALA A 19 12.18 41.45 -34.54
N VAL A 20 12.02 40.35 -35.28
CA VAL A 20 13.00 39.92 -36.31
C VAL A 20 12.49 40.12 -37.75
N ALA A 21 11.22 40.48 -37.95
CA ALA A 21 10.59 40.50 -39.28
C ALA A 21 10.60 41.86 -40.01
N VAL A 22 11.23 42.92 -39.47
CA VAL A 22 11.14 44.28 -40.07
C VAL A 22 12.46 44.81 -40.66
N SER A 23 13.60 44.14 -40.43
CA SER A 23 14.90 44.59 -40.96
C SER A 23 15.30 44.01 -42.32
N GLY A 24 14.41 43.28 -43.00
CA GLY A 24 14.72 42.61 -44.27
C GLY A 24 14.17 43.27 -45.55
N PHE A 25 13.35 44.32 -45.44
CA PHE A 25 12.45 44.73 -46.54
C PHE A 25 12.82 46.04 -47.27
N ILE A 26 14.03 46.59 -47.09
CA ILE A 26 14.40 47.88 -47.72
C ILE A 26 15.61 47.78 -48.68
N ALA A 27 16.19 46.60 -48.90
CA ALA A 27 17.37 46.46 -49.76
C ALA A 27 17.10 45.89 -51.18
N ASP A 28 15.84 45.81 -51.63
CA ASP A 28 15.48 45.08 -52.86
C ASP A 28 15.08 45.97 -54.07
N ALA A 29 15.44 47.26 -54.06
CA ALA A 29 14.93 48.21 -55.07
C ALA A 29 15.98 48.92 -55.93
N ALA A 30 17.23 48.46 -55.96
CA ALA A 30 18.23 48.99 -56.90
C ALA A 30 19.16 47.87 -57.36
N PHE A 31 19.56 47.87 -58.63
CA PHE A 31 20.40 46.87 -59.32
C PHE A 31 19.66 45.73 -60.04
N GLY A 32 18.56 46.06 -60.72
CA GLY A 32 18.05 45.28 -61.82
C GLY A 32 18.43 45.90 -63.17
N GLN A 33 19.55 45.47 -63.77
CA GLN A 33 19.80 45.38 -65.22
C GLN A 33 21.26 44.92 -65.43
N ASP A 34 21.47 43.94 -66.33
CA ASP A 34 22.75 43.42 -66.83
C ASP A 34 23.45 42.22 -66.14
N ARG A 35 22.70 41.22 -65.60
CA ARG A 35 23.29 39.93 -65.16
C ARG A 35 22.64 38.64 -65.69
N ARG A 36 21.70 38.72 -66.64
CA ARG A 36 20.93 37.53 -67.08
C ARG A 36 21.71 36.47 -67.86
N SER A 37 22.92 36.74 -68.34
CA SER A 37 23.62 35.82 -69.26
C SER A 37 24.70 34.94 -68.59
N ASP A 38 25.22 35.35 -67.43
CA ASP A 38 26.26 34.59 -66.70
C ASP A 38 25.68 33.69 -65.60
N ASP A 39 24.46 33.98 -65.13
CA ASP A 39 23.78 33.17 -64.11
C ASP A 39 23.28 31.83 -64.67
N ASP A 40 22.88 31.77 -65.95
CA ASP A 40 22.41 30.52 -66.58
C ASP A 40 23.53 29.47 -66.66
N PHE A 41 24.76 29.87 -67.01
CA PHE A 41 25.91 28.95 -67.04
C PHE A 41 26.40 28.51 -65.66
N ARG A 42 26.19 29.34 -64.62
CA ARG A 42 26.48 28.98 -63.22
C ARG A 42 25.39 28.08 -62.64
N SER A 43 24.13 28.32 -62.98
CA SER A 43 22.99 27.50 -62.58
C SER A 43 23.16 26.07 -63.10
N ASP A 44 23.48 25.90 -64.39
CA ASP A 44 23.68 24.58 -64.99
C ASP A 44 24.78 23.76 -64.30
N ARG A 45 25.86 24.42 -63.86
CA ARG A 45 26.93 23.75 -63.11
C ARG A 45 26.49 23.37 -61.70
N ILE A 46 25.71 24.21 -61.03
CA ILE A 46 25.19 23.95 -59.68
C ILE A 46 24.15 22.83 -59.72
N ASP A 47 23.26 22.84 -60.72
CA ASP A 47 22.23 21.82 -60.89
C ASP A 47 22.84 20.46 -61.18
N ARG A 48 23.92 20.39 -61.97
CA ARG A 48 24.66 19.15 -62.22
C ARG A 48 25.31 18.59 -60.93
N VAL A 49 25.93 19.44 -60.12
CA VAL A 49 26.55 19.01 -58.83
C VAL A 49 25.48 18.58 -57.82
N ARG A 50 24.33 19.26 -57.80
CA ARG A 50 23.19 18.90 -56.95
C ARG A 50 22.60 17.55 -57.36
N GLN A 51 22.45 17.31 -58.66
CA GLN A 51 21.94 16.06 -59.20
C GLN A 51 22.90 14.89 -58.92
N GLU A 52 24.21 15.13 -58.97
CA GLU A 52 25.24 14.14 -58.63
C GLU A 52 25.24 13.80 -57.12
N ARG A 53 25.07 14.81 -56.24
CA ARG A 53 24.89 14.58 -54.79
C ARG A 53 23.63 13.78 -54.49
N GLU A 54 22.49 14.15 -55.08
CA GLU A 54 21.25 13.41 -54.87
C GLU A 54 21.30 11.98 -55.42
N ALA A 55 22.05 11.73 -56.50
CA ALA A 55 22.27 10.38 -57.00
C ALA A 55 23.09 9.54 -56.00
N ARG A 56 24.13 10.15 -55.41
CA ARG A 56 24.99 9.49 -54.42
C ARG A 56 24.26 9.22 -53.10
N ASP A 57 23.43 10.14 -52.65
CA ASP A 57 22.62 9.96 -51.44
C ASP A 57 21.58 8.84 -51.65
N ARG A 58 20.91 8.81 -52.81
CA ARG A 58 19.99 7.69 -53.17
C ARG A 58 20.70 6.35 -53.29
N GLU A 59 21.97 6.32 -53.68
CA GLU A 59 22.76 5.09 -53.74
C GLU A 59 23.24 4.64 -52.35
N SER A 60 23.61 5.59 -51.49
CA SER A 60 23.94 5.35 -50.08
C SER A 60 22.74 4.80 -49.29
N ASP A 61 21.54 5.35 -49.50
CA ASP A 61 20.31 4.87 -48.86
C ASP A 61 20.01 3.41 -49.27
N ARG A 62 20.22 3.07 -50.55
CA ARG A 62 20.05 1.69 -51.04
C ARG A 62 21.10 0.72 -50.48
N GLN A 63 22.32 1.20 -50.20
CA GLN A 63 23.35 0.39 -49.54
C GLN A 63 23.01 0.13 -48.07
N MET A 64 22.52 1.15 -47.36
CA MET A 64 22.12 1.04 -45.95
C MET A 64 20.97 0.06 -45.73
N ASP A 65 20.02 -0.02 -46.67
CA ASP A 65 18.94 -1.02 -46.62
C ASP A 65 19.43 -2.45 -46.88
N ARG A 66 20.50 -2.63 -47.66
CA ARG A 66 21.11 -3.94 -47.95
C ARG A 66 21.98 -4.46 -46.82
N GLU A 67 22.62 -3.55 -46.08
CA GLU A 67 23.47 -3.90 -44.94
C GLU A 67 22.73 -3.88 -43.61
N ARG A 68 21.43 -3.52 -43.57
CA ARG A 68 20.63 -3.58 -42.36
C ARG A 68 20.60 -5.05 -41.88
N PRO A 69 21.29 -5.39 -40.78
CA PRO A 69 21.23 -6.75 -40.28
C PRO A 69 19.78 -7.00 -39.89
N GLU A 70 19.17 -8.02 -40.50
CA GLU A 70 17.89 -8.56 -40.05
C GLU A 70 18.04 -8.77 -38.53
N ARG A 71 17.36 -7.94 -37.74
CA ARG A 71 17.25 -8.13 -36.29
C ARG A 71 16.61 -9.51 -36.14
N ARG A 72 17.44 -10.52 -35.91
CA ARG A 72 16.99 -11.79 -35.35
C ARG A 72 16.27 -11.39 -34.08
N GLU A 73 14.94 -11.51 -34.07
CA GLU A 73 14.16 -11.53 -32.85
C GLU A 73 14.80 -12.60 -31.98
N ILE A 74 15.62 -12.17 -31.01
CA ILE A 74 16.06 -13.05 -29.94
C ILE A 74 14.76 -13.40 -29.24
N ASP A 75 14.36 -14.65 -29.38
CA ASP A 75 13.14 -15.20 -28.80
C ASP A 75 13.29 -15.18 -27.27
N ASP A 76 13.05 -14.03 -26.65
CA ASP A 76 13.13 -13.77 -25.20
C ASP A 76 11.93 -14.40 -24.43
N ARG A 77 11.00 -15.05 -25.15
CA ARG A 77 9.82 -15.73 -24.59
C ARG A 77 10.09 -16.65 -23.39
N PRO A 78 11.12 -17.54 -23.37
CA PRO A 78 11.32 -18.44 -22.23
C PRO A 78 11.84 -17.73 -20.97
N ARG A 79 12.38 -16.50 -21.09
CA ARG A 79 12.83 -15.71 -19.93
C ARG A 79 11.65 -14.96 -19.30
N ASP A 80 10.77 -14.39 -20.13
CA ASP A 80 9.57 -13.70 -19.68
C ASP A 80 8.57 -14.67 -19.01
N GLU A 81 8.39 -15.87 -19.58
CA GLU A 81 7.53 -16.90 -18.99
C GLU A 81 7.99 -17.38 -17.60
N ARG A 82 9.31 -17.49 -17.37
CA ARG A 82 9.86 -17.86 -16.06
C ARG A 82 9.64 -16.76 -15.01
N MET A 83 9.84 -15.50 -15.40
CA MET A 83 9.61 -14.35 -14.51
C MET A 83 8.13 -14.22 -14.14
N ASP A 84 7.23 -14.47 -15.09
CA ASP A 84 5.78 -14.48 -14.87
C ASP A 84 5.33 -15.65 -14.00
N TRP A 85 5.96 -16.81 -14.13
CA TRP A 85 5.69 -17.96 -13.26
C TRP A 85 6.16 -17.70 -11.83
N GLU A 86 7.38 -17.17 -11.63
CA GLU A 86 7.89 -16.80 -10.31
C GLU A 86 7.05 -15.70 -9.65
N ARG A 87 6.63 -14.69 -10.41
CA ARG A 87 5.73 -13.64 -9.94
C ARG A 87 4.41 -14.24 -9.46
N ARG A 88 3.78 -15.10 -10.27
CA ARG A 88 2.54 -15.81 -9.89
C ARG A 88 2.71 -16.69 -8.66
N GLN A 89 3.85 -17.38 -8.52
CA GLN A 89 4.15 -18.17 -7.32
C GLN A 89 4.25 -17.29 -6.07
N ARG A 90 4.94 -16.14 -6.16
CA ARG A 90 5.02 -15.19 -5.04
C ARG A 90 3.65 -14.59 -4.70
N GLU A 91 2.86 -14.23 -5.70
CA GLU A 91 1.50 -13.72 -5.49
C GLU A 91 0.59 -14.77 -4.82
N MET A 92 0.65 -16.04 -5.24
CA MET A 92 -0.08 -17.13 -4.59
C MET A 92 0.39 -17.37 -3.16
N GLN A 93 1.70 -17.31 -2.90
CA GLN A 93 2.23 -17.44 -1.53
C GLN A 93 1.76 -16.29 -0.64
N MET A 94 1.84 -15.05 -1.12
CA MET A 94 1.35 -13.88 -0.41
C MET A 94 -0.14 -13.99 -0.12
N HIS A 95 -0.94 -14.37 -1.11
CA HIS A 95 -2.38 -14.53 -0.93
C HIS A 95 -2.72 -15.66 0.06
N ARG A 96 -1.97 -16.77 0.03
CA ARG A 96 -2.13 -17.84 1.01
C ARG A 96 -1.81 -17.34 2.42
N THR A 97 -0.70 -16.63 2.61
CA THR A 97 -0.37 -16.06 3.92
C THR A 97 -1.40 -15.05 4.39
N GLU A 98 -1.95 -14.24 3.48
CA GLU A 98 -3.02 -13.29 3.78
C GLU A 98 -4.30 -14.01 4.20
N MET A 99 -4.68 -15.08 3.50
CA MET A 99 -5.82 -15.93 3.86
C MET A 99 -5.64 -16.59 5.23
N GLU A 100 -4.45 -17.13 5.51
CA GLU A 100 -4.13 -17.73 6.81
C GLU A 100 -4.22 -16.68 7.93
N MET A 101 -3.67 -15.48 7.72
CA MET A 101 -3.77 -14.37 8.68
C MET A 101 -5.22 -13.91 8.88
N HIS A 102 -6.00 -13.83 7.81
CA HIS A 102 -7.42 -13.46 7.89
C HIS A 102 -8.22 -14.52 8.64
N HIS A 103 -7.95 -15.81 8.37
CA HIS A 103 -8.59 -16.91 9.07
C HIS A 103 -8.34 -16.85 10.58
N LEU A 104 -7.07 -16.67 11.00
CA LEU A 104 -6.71 -16.49 12.40
C LEU A 104 -7.41 -15.27 13.03
N HIS A 105 -7.56 -14.18 12.27
CA HIS A 105 -8.27 -12.99 12.74
C HIS A 105 -9.76 -13.25 12.95
N VAL A 106 -10.42 -13.95 12.02
CA VAL A 106 -11.83 -14.33 12.13
C VAL A 106 -12.05 -15.27 13.32
N GLU A 107 -11.18 -16.26 13.52
CA GLU A 107 -11.24 -17.16 14.68
C GLU A 107 -11.09 -16.40 16.01
N ARG A 108 -10.19 -15.41 16.05
CA ARG A 108 -10.05 -14.53 17.21
C ARG A 108 -11.32 -13.73 17.48
N ILE A 109 -11.92 -13.15 16.45
CA ILE A 109 -13.19 -12.41 16.60
C ILE A 109 -14.29 -13.34 17.08
N ALA A 110 -14.39 -14.54 16.51
CA ALA A 110 -15.40 -15.54 16.89
C ALA A 110 -15.25 -15.97 18.36
N SER A 111 -14.02 -16.20 18.81
CA SER A 111 -13.75 -16.54 20.22
C SER A 111 -14.06 -15.39 21.17
N GLN A 112 -13.69 -14.15 20.81
CA GLN A 112 -14.05 -12.95 21.58
C GLN A 112 -15.56 -12.74 21.66
N ALA A 113 -16.28 -12.91 20.54
CA ALA A 113 -17.73 -12.81 20.51
C ALA A 113 -18.38 -13.89 21.38
N ARG A 114 -17.85 -15.12 21.37
CA ARG A 114 -18.33 -16.20 22.24
C ARG A 114 -18.13 -15.88 23.72
N ILE A 115 -16.97 -15.35 24.10
CA ILE A 115 -16.71 -14.92 25.49
C ILE A 115 -17.67 -13.79 25.87
N ALA A 116 -17.86 -12.80 25.00
CA ALA A 116 -18.73 -11.66 25.29
C ALA A 116 -20.23 -12.04 25.41
N ASN A 117 -20.67 -13.07 24.68
CA ASN A 117 -22.07 -13.52 24.69
C ASN A 117 -22.41 -14.48 25.83
N ASP A 118 -21.42 -14.98 26.57
CA ASP A 118 -21.62 -15.91 27.69
C ASP A 118 -21.08 -15.28 28.98
N GLU A 119 -21.98 -14.91 29.88
CA GLU A 119 -21.65 -14.22 31.13
C GLU A 119 -20.63 -15.00 31.99
N VAL A 120 -20.69 -16.33 31.96
CA VAL A 120 -19.80 -17.20 32.75
C VAL A 120 -18.41 -17.23 32.12
N LEU A 121 -18.33 -17.30 30.77
CA LEU A 121 -17.05 -17.22 30.06
C LEU A 121 -16.42 -15.83 30.19
N ALA A 122 -17.20 -14.76 30.07
CA ALA A 122 -16.75 -13.38 30.30
C ALA A 122 -16.19 -13.21 31.71
N ALA A 123 -16.90 -13.71 32.73
CA ALA A 123 -16.45 -13.67 34.11
C ALA A 123 -15.16 -14.49 34.32
N SER A 124 -15.08 -15.70 33.76
CA SER A 124 -13.87 -16.52 33.81
C SER A 124 -12.67 -15.80 33.20
N PHE A 125 -12.85 -15.20 32.02
CA PHE A 125 -11.81 -14.45 31.33
C PHE A 125 -11.35 -13.22 32.13
N ALA A 126 -12.29 -12.47 32.71
CA ALA A 126 -11.98 -11.30 33.54
C ALA A 126 -11.21 -11.69 34.81
N LEU A 127 -11.60 -12.78 35.48
CA LEU A 127 -10.93 -13.26 36.68
C LEU A 127 -9.50 -13.74 36.41
N GLU A 128 -9.25 -14.34 35.25
CA GLU A 128 -7.91 -14.78 34.83
C GLU A 128 -6.94 -13.61 34.63
N HIS A 129 -7.43 -12.49 34.08
CA HIS A 129 -6.61 -11.29 33.80
C HIS A 129 -6.61 -10.28 34.96
N LEU A 130 -7.33 -10.56 36.04
CA LEU A 130 -7.38 -9.70 37.23
C LEU A 130 -5.98 -9.39 37.83
N PRO A 131 -5.00 -10.33 37.87
CA PRO A 131 -3.62 -10.05 38.27
C PRO A 131 -2.92 -8.93 37.50
N GLU A 132 -3.23 -8.81 36.21
CA GLU A 132 -2.61 -7.85 35.31
C GLU A 132 -3.18 -6.45 35.53
N LEU A 133 -4.48 -6.38 35.82
CA LEU A 133 -5.22 -5.14 36.06
C LEU A 133 -4.97 -4.59 37.46
N VAL A 134 -4.99 -5.45 38.48
CA VAL A 134 -4.82 -5.08 39.88
C VAL A 134 -3.63 -5.81 40.46
N ARG A 135 -2.54 -5.09 40.64
CA ARG A 135 -1.27 -5.68 41.10
C ARG A 135 -1.30 -6.09 42.57
N ASN A 136 -2.06 -5.38 43.40
CA ASN A 136 -2.16 -5.64 44.83
C ASN A 136 -3.02 -6.89 45.11
N PRO A 137 -2.49 -7.95 45.74
CA PRO A 137 -3.25 -9.16 46.02
C PRO A 137 -4.41 -8.96 47.00
N GLN A 138 -4.32 -8.00 47.94
CA GLN A 138 -5.40 -7.74 48.90
C GLN A 138 -6.59 -7.05 48.21
N GLU A 139 -6.30 -6.02 47.40
CA GLU A 139 -7.31 -5.32 46.60
C GLU A 139 -8.01 -6.26 45.61
N ARG A 140 -7.26 -7.17 44.97
CA ARG A 140 -7.86 -8.23 44.13
C ARG A 140 -8.87 -9.07 44.88
N ARG A 141 -8.53 -9.45 46.11
CA ARG A 141 -9.40 -10.27 46.96
C ARG A 141 -10.68 -9.51 47.31
N GLU A 142 -10.57 -8.24 47.69
CA GLU A 142 -11.72 -7.39 47.99
C GLU A 142 -12.65 -7.28 46.79
N ILE A 143 -12.10 -6.96 45.60
CA ILE A 143 -12.87 -6.91 44.35
C ILE A 143 -13.59 -8.23 44.07
N MET A 144 -12.92 -9.37 44.23
CA MET A 144 -13.55 -10.68 44.03
C MET A 144 -14.67 -10.94 45.04
N ILE A 145 -14.52 -10.53 46.31
CA ILE A 145 -15.57 -10.66 47.32
C ILE A 145 -16.78 -9.80 46.95
N ASP A 146 -16.56 -8.55 46.54
CA ASP A 146 -17.62 -7.63 46.11
C ASP A 146 -18.36 -8.21 44.89
N MET A 147 -17.63 -8.64 43.86
CA MET A 147 -18.21 -9.30 42.68
C MET A 147 -19.01 -10.57 43.03
N MET A 148 -18.58 -11.32 44.04
CA MET A 148 -19.30 -12.52 44.50
C MET A 148 -20.62 -12.15 45.20
N HIS A 149 -20.66 -11.03 45.92
CA HIS A 149 -21.88 -10.51 46.55
C HIS A 149 -22.85 -9.93 45.53
N ASP A 150 -22.35 -9.22 44.53
CA ASP A 150 -23.16 -8.51 43.52
C ASP A 150 -23.70 -9.43 42.42
N SER A 151 -23.05 -10.57 42.16
CA SER A 151 -23.52 -11.52 41.16
C SER A 151 -24.75 -12.29 41.65
N ASP A 152 -25.75 -12.52 40.80
CA ASP A 152 -26.85 -13.45 41.10
C ASP A 152 -26.60 -14.86 40.52
N ASN A 153 -25.65 -14.98 39.60
CA ASN A 153 -25.40 -16.20 38.86
C ASN A 153 -24.58 -17.21 39.72
N PRO A 154 -25.11 -18.41 40.02
CA PRO A 154 -24.43 -19.39 40.87
C PRO A 154 -23.15 -19.94 40.24
N ALA A 155 -23.07 -19.99 38.90
CA ALA A 155 -21.86 -20.41 38.20
C ALA A 155 -20.73 -19.37 38.34
N ILE A 156 -21.06 -18.08 38.25
CA ILE A 156 -20.10 -16.99 38.47
C ILE A 156 -19.62 -17.00 39.93
N LYS A 157 -20.52 -17.14 40.90
CA LYS A 157 -20.14 -17.30 42.33
C LYS A 157 -19.21 -18.48 42.54
N ARG A 158 -19.45 -19.60 41.86
CA ARG A 158 -18.59 -20.80 41.91
C ARG A 158 -17.18 -20.50 41.38
N LEU A 159 -17.09 -19.86 40.22
CA LEU A 159 -15.81 -19.45 39.61
C LEU A 159 -15.01 -18.53 40.53
N ILE A 160 -15.67 -17.51 41.08
CA ILE A 160 -15.03 -16.57 42.00
C ILE A 160 -14.51 -17.30 43.25
N ARG A 161 -15.31 -18.19 43.85
CA ARG A 161 -14.86 -18.99 45.00
C ARG A 161 -13.67 -19.88 44.68
N MET A 162 -13.67 -20.53 43.52
CA MET A 162 -12.51 -21.32 43.07
C MET A 162 -11.25 -20.45 42.97
N LYS A 163 -11.38 -19.24 42.40
CA LYS A 163 -10.26 -18.29 42.33
C LYS A 163 -9.81 -17.79 43.70
N LEU A 164 -10.73 -17.45 44.60
CA LEU A 164 -10.39 -17.07 45.98
C LEU A 164 -9.63 -18.18 46.73
N ILE A 165 -9.98 -19.46 46.51
CA ILE A 165 -9.23 -20.59 47.06
C ILE A 165 -7.81 -20.62 46.51
N GLU A 166 -7.64 -20.46 45.20
CA GLU A 166 -6.32 -20.42 44.56
C GLU A 166 -5.42 -19.34 45.16
N TYR A 167 -5.95 -18.13 45.37
CA TYR A 167 -5.19 -17.04 46.01
C TYR A 167 -4.89 -17.28 47.49
N THR A 168 -5.84 -17.88 48.22
CA THR A 168 -5.68 -18.11 49.66
C THR A 168 -4.74 -19.27 49.97
N MET A 169 -4.57 -20.25 49.05
CA MET A 169 -3.58 -21.34 49.19
C MET A 169 -2.13 -20.84 49.30
N HIS A 170 -1.83 -19.68 48.73
CA HIS A 170 -0.50 -19.06 48.77
C HIS A 170 -0.32 -18.07 49.93
N SER A 171 -1.31 -17.98 50.83
CA SER A 171 -1.30 -17.11 52.01
C SER A 171 -1.54 -17.94 53.27
N ASP A 172 -1.09 -17.48 54.44
CA ASP A 172 -1.33 -18.16 55.73
C ASP A 172 -2.83 -18.15 56.18
N ARG A 173 -3.77 -17.87 55.27
CA ARG A 173 -5.22 -17.73 55.54
C ARG A 173 -5.98 -19.01 55.18
N ARG A 174 -5.56 -20.12 55.75
CA ARG A 174 -6.14 -21.45 55.51
C ARG A 174 -7.62 -21.54 55.86
N ASP A 175 -8.06 -20.85 56.91
CA ASP A 175 -9.45 -20.93 57.39
C ASP A 175 -10.45 -20.32 56.39
N GLU A 176 -10.08 -19.21 55.75
CA GLU A 176 -10.89 -18.58 54.69
C GLU A 176 -11.02 -19.50 53.46
N ALA A 177 -9.91 -20.17 53.08
CA ALA A 177 -9.92 -21.14 51.99
C ALA A 177 -10.89 -22.29 52.27
N LEU A 178 -10.91 -22.78 53.52
CA LEU A 178 -11.83 -23.85 53.94
C LEU A 178 -13.29 -23.41 53.92
N GLU A 179 -13.59 -22.15 54.25
CA GLU A 179 -14.93 -21.59 54.15
C GLU A 179 -15.43 -21.61 52.70
N HIS A 180 -14.60 -21.14 51.75
CA HIS A 180 -14.95 -21.18 50.33
C HIS A 180 -15.11 -22.61 49.80
N VAL A 181 -14.26 -23.55 50.22
CA VAL A 181 -14.40 -24.98 49.87
C VAL A 181 -15.72 -25.55 50.39
N ARG A 182 -16.09 -25.26 51.64
CA ARG A 182 -17.38 -25.69 52.20
C ARG A 182 -18.55 -25.12 51.41
N ALA A 183 -18.50 -23.84 51.07
CA ALA A 183 -19.53 -23.20 50.26
C ALA A 183 -19.67 -23.83 48.87
N LEU A 184 -18.56 -24.26 48.24
CA LEU A 184 -18.57 -24.98 46.96
C LEU A 184 -19.21 -26.36 47.06
N ILE A 185 -18.96 -27.10 48.15
CA ILE A 185 -19.55 -28.43 48.38
C ILE A 185 -21.06 -28.34 48.60
N LEU A 186 -21.51 -27.30 49.32
CA LEU A 186 -22.92 -27.09 49.64
C LEU A 186 -23.72 -26.57 48.43
N GLN A 187 -23.10 -25.82 47.53
CA GLN A 187 -23.72 -25.42 46.27
C GLN A 187 -23.66 -26.59 45.26
N ARG A 188 -24.69 -27.43 45.24
CA ARG A 188 -24.83 -28.43 44.17
C ARG A 188 -25.04 -27.75 42.82
N PRO A 189 -24.37 -28.21 41.74
CA PRO A 189 -24.76 -27.82 40.40
C PRO A 189 -26.13 -28.46 40.11
N GLU A 190 -27.12 -27.65 39.74
CA GLU A 190 -28.38 -28.12 39.14
C GLU A 190 -28.16 -28.45 37.66
#